data_AF-A0A968RLG3-F1
#
_entry.id   AF-A0A968RLG3-F1
#
_cell.length_a   1.000
_cell.length_b   1.000
_cell.length_c   1.000
_cell.angle_alpha   90.00
_cell.angle_beta   90.00
_cell.angle_gamma   90.00
#
_symmetry.space_group_name_H-M   'P 1'
#
loop_
_entity.id
_entity.type
_entity.pdbx_description
1 polymer ?
#
loop_
_entity_poly.entity_id
_entity_poly.type
_entity_poly.pdbx_seq_one_letter_code
_entity_poly.pdbx_strand_id
1 'polypeptide(L)' 'MQPEEINESAQTAPSKRIIQYLPNYEKQKSQVGPMIAEDIGLELLRQRCPHFNEWITKLESL' A
#
# COMPACT_ATOMS: atom_id res chain seq x y z
N MET A 1 -9.05 10.60 -5.46
CA MET A 1 -7.76 9.92 -5.72
C MET A 1 -7.94 8.49 -5.27
N GLN A 2 -7.84 7.51 -6.18
CA GLN A 2 -7.91 6.11 -5.79
C GLN A 2 -6.55 5.66 -5.25
N PRO A 3 -6.49 4.81 -4.20
CA PRO A 3 -5.22 4.34 -3.65
C PRO A 3 -4.30 3.67 -4.67
N GLU A 4 -4.89 2.98 -5.65
CA GLU A 4 -4.16 2.22 -6.68
C GLU A 4 -3.55 3.11 -7.78
N GLU A 5 -3.99 4.37 -7.88
CA GLU A 5 -3.48 5.33 -8.88
C GLU A 5 -2.19 6.05 -8.41
N ILE A 6 -1.71 5.79 -7.19
CA ILE A 6 -0.65 6.61 -6.55
C ILE A 6 0.77 6.10 -6.88
N ASN A 7 0.94 5.26 -7.91
CA ASN A 7 2.26 4.73 -8.33
C ASN A 7 2.66 5.24 -9.72
N GLU A 8 3.23 6.44 -9.75
CA GLU A 8 3.70 7.09 -10.99
C GLU A 8 5.01 6.48 -11.52
N SER A 9 6.12 6.68 -10.80
CA SER A 9 7.45 6.19 -11.20
C SER A 9 8.27 5.71 -10.01
N ALA A 10 9.34 4.96 -10.24
CA ALA A 10 10.25 4.52 -9.18
C ALA A 10 10.83 5.70 -8.35
N GLN A 11 11.02 6.86 -8.98
CA GLN A 11 11.53 8.07 -8.33
C GLN A 11 10.44 8.84 -7.56
N THR A 12 9.18 8.68 -7.96
CA THR A 12 8.02 9.39 -7.39
C THR A 12 7.06 8.47 -6.66
N ALA A 13 7.49 7.25 -6.31
CA ALA A 13 6.69 6.29 -5.55
C ALA A 13 6.28 6.87 -4.18
N PRO A 14 5.13 6.46 -3.60
CA PRO A 14 4.64 6.98 -2.32
C PRO A 14 5.70 6.90 -1.21
N SER A 15 6.45 5.81 -1.14
CA SER A 15 7.51 5.65 -0.14
C SER A 15 8.61 6.68 -0.28
N LYS A 16 9.00 7.07 -1.51
CA LYS A 16 10.01 8.11 -1.75
C LYS A 16 9.50 9.50 -1.38
N ARG A 17 8.22 9.79 -1.64
CA ARG A 17 7.58 11.04 -1.18
C ARG A 17 7.57 11.14 0.34
N ILE A 18 7.20 10.07 1.05
CA ILE A 18 7.20 10.05 2.52
C ILE A 18 8.62 10.25 3.06
N ILE A 19 9.64 9.60 2.48
CA ILE A 19 11.04 9.74 2.90
C ILE A 19 11.53 11.20 2.79
N GLN A 20 11.08 11.96 1.78
CA GLN A 20 11.44 13.37 1.64
C GLN A 20 10.98 14.23 2.82
N TYR A 21 9.80 13.94 3.39
CA TYR A 21 9.24 14.68 4.53
C TYR A 21 9.63 14.06 5.88
N LEU A 22 9.83 12.74 5.91
CA LEU A 22 10.16 11.97 7.11
C LEU A 22 11.32 11.00 6.81
N PRO A 23 12.58 11.47 6.86
CA PRO A 23 13.74 10.65 6.47
C PRO A 23 13.88 9.33 7.25
N ASN A 24 13.47 9.32 8.53
CA ASN A 24 13.51 8.13 9.39
C ASN A 24 12.60 6.99 8.88
N TYR A 25 11.57 7.31 8.07
CA TYR A 25 10.70 6.32 7.47
C TYR A 25 11.46 5.36 6.55
N GLU A 26 12.59 5.78 5.93
CA GLU A 26 13.32 4.91 5.00
C GLU A 26 13.75 3.59 5.64
N LYS A 27 14.19 3.65 6.91
CA LYS A 27 14.63 2.47 7.69
C LYS A 27 13.47 1.67 8.26
N GLN A 28 12.28 2.26 8.36
CA GLN A 28 11.13 1.70 9.05
C GLN A 28 10.00 1.27 8.11
N LYS A 29 10.05 1.63 6.82
CA LYS A 29 8.97 1.41 5.86
C LYS A 29 8.50 -0.04 5.75
N SER A 30 9.41 -1.01 5.94
CA SER A 30 9.09 -2.44 5.90
C SER A 30 8.36 -2.94 7.14
N GLN A 31 8.44 -2.20 8.25
CA GLN A 31 7.73 -2.49 9.50
C GLN A 31 6.40 -1.73 9.54
N VAL A 32 6.44 -0.43 9.20
CA VAL A 32 5.28 0.45 9.26
C VAL A 32 4.22 0.08 8.22
N GLY A 33 4.63 -0.34 7.02
CA GLY A 33 3.69 -0.75 5.97
C GLY A 33 2.73 -1.86 6.42
N PRO A 34 3.24 -3.01 6.90
CA PRO A 34 2.40 -4.09 7.45
C PRO A 34 1.53 -3.66 8.64
N MET A 35 2.08 -2.90 9.60
CA MET A 35 1.29 -2.43 10.76
C MET A 35 0.09 -1.58 10.34
N ILE A 36 0.29 -0.64 9.41
CA ILE A 36 -0.80 0.19 8.90
C ILE A 36 -1.80 -0.64 8.09
N ALA A 37 -1.34 -1.62 7.32
CA ALA A 37 -2.24 -2.51 6.58
C ALA A 37 -3.10 -3.38 7.53
N GLU A 38 -2.53 -3.83 8.65
CA GLU A 38 -3.24 -4.52 9.73
C GLU A 38 -4.29 -3.62 10.37
N ASP A 39 -3.93 -2.38 10.72
CA ASP A 39 -4.85 -1.40 11.31
C ASP A 39 -6.02 -1.04 10.38
N ILE A 40 -5.78 -0.94 9.07
CA ILE A 40 -6.82 -0.68 8.05
C ILE A 40 -7.75 -1.89 7.89
N GLY A 41 -7.19 -3.09 7.95
CA GLY A 41 -7.92 -4.34 7.79
C GLY A 41 -8.18 -4.75 6.34
N LEU A 42 -8.26 -6.06 6.13
CA LEU A 42 -8.39 -6.68 4.80
C LEU A 42 -9.69 -6.28 4.09
N GLU A 43 -10.80 -6.16 4.82
CA GLU A 43 -12.09 -5.80 4.24
C GLU A 43 -12.04 -4.42 3.58
N LEU A 44 -11.52 -3.42 4.29
CA LEU A 44 -11.45 -2.06 3.78
C LEU A 44 -10.45 -1.94 2.62
N LEU A 45 -9.32 -2.67 2.70
CA LEU A 45 -8.37 -2.77 1.60
C LEU A 45 -9.04 -3.34 0.33
N ARG A 46 -9.82 -4.41 0.45
CA ARG A 46 -10.55 -5.01 -0.69
C ARG A 46 -11.62 -4.07 -1.25
N GLN A 47 -12.32 -3.32 -0.40
CA GLN A 47 -13.35 -2.37 -0.86
C GLN A 47 -12.77 -1.15 -1.58
N ARG A 48 -11.58 -0.69 -1.21
CA ARG A 48 -10.96 0.54 -1.74
C ARG A 48 -9.95 0.31 -2.85
N CYS A 49 -9.47 -0.92 -3.00
CA CYS A 49 -8.46 -1.30 -3.99
C CYS A 49 -9.00 -2.45 -4.86
N PRO A 50 -9.73 -2.14 -5.96
CA PRO A 50 -10.33 -3.13 -6.84
C PRO A 50 -9.33 -4.14 -7.43
N HIS A 51 -8.15 -3.70 -7.87
CA HIS A 51 -7.14 -4.63 -8.42
C HIS A 51 -6.60 -5.57 -7.35
N PHE A 52 -6.36 -5.06 -6.13
CA PHE A 52 -5.98 -5.89 -5.00
C PHE A 52 -7.06 -6.92 -4.66
N ASN A 53 -8.33 -6.53 -4.62
CA ASN A 53 -9.44 -7.44 -4.37
C ASN A 53 -9.55 -8.53 -5.44
N GLU A 54 -9.38 -8.19 -6.72
CA GLU A 54 -9.38 -9.17 -7.81
C GLU A 54 -8.25 -10.20 -7.62
N TRP A 55 -7.05 -9.74 -7.26
CA TRP A 55 -5.91 -10.61 -7.00
C TRP A 55 -6.16 -11.57 -5.83
N ILE A 56 -6.65 -11.06 -4.70
CA ILE A 56 -7.00 -11.90 -3.53
C ILE A 56 -8.09 -12.91 -3.88
N THR A 57 -9.13 -12.49 -4.61
CA THR A 57 -10.22 -13.37 -5.01
C THR A 57 -9.72 -14.53 -5.88
N LYS A 58 -8.76 -14.27 -6.78
CA LYS A 58 -8.10 -15.34 -7.56
C LYS A 58 -7.36 -16.31 -6.65
N LEU A 59 -6.60 -15.82 -5.68
CA LEU A 59 -5.86 -16.67 -4.72
C LEU A 59 -6.77 -17.52 -3.84
N GLU A 60 -7.92 -16.97 -3.41
CA GLU A 60 -8.92 -17.71 -2.60
C GLU A 60 -9.64 -18.82 -3.38
N SER A 61 -9.57 -18.78 -4.72
CA SER A 61 -10.20 -19.76 -5.62
C SER A 61 -9.26 -20.88 -6.10
N LEU A 62 -8.01 -20.91 -5.61
CA LEU A 62 -7.01 -21.95 -5.89
C LEU A 62 -7.11 -23.11 -4.89
#